data_AF-A0A6D0IJN3-F1
#
_entry.id   AF-A0A6D0IJN3-F1
#
_cell.length_a   1.000
_cell.length_b   1.000
_cell.length_c   1.000
_cell.angle_alpha   90.00
_cell.angle_beta   90.00
_cell.angle_gamma   90.00
#
_symmetry.space_group_name_H-M   'P 1'
#
loop_
_entity.id
_entity.type
_entity.pdbx_description
1 polymer ?
#
loop_
_entity_poly.entity_id
_entity_poly.type
_entity_poly.pdbx_seq_one_letter_code
_entity_poly.pdbx_strand_id
1 'polypeptide(L)'
;AAGQFSAMQKVVLQAAADHHLEICGGGTHPFQKWQRQEVCDNKRYQRTLENFGYLIQQATVFGQHVHVGCASGDDAIYLLHGLSRFVPHFIALSAASPYMQGTDTRFASSRPNIFSAFPDNGPMPWVSNWQQFEALFRCLSYTTMIDSIKDLHWDIRPSPHFGTVEVRVMDTPLTLSHAVN
;
A
#
# COMPACT_ATOMS: atom_id res chain seq x y z
N ALA A 1 -10.57 -15.27 7.37
CA ALA A 1 -10.20 -13.86 7.64
C ALA A 1 -10.79 -13.34 8.96
N ALA A 2 -12.12 -13.18 9.09
CA ALA A 2 -12.76 -12.57 10.28
C ALA A 2 -12.28 -13.13 11.63
N GLY A 3 -12.29 -14.46 11.81
CA GLY A 3 -11.85 -15.09 13.05
C GLY A 3 -10.38 -14.86 13.39
N GLN A 4 -9.49 -14.85 12.39
CA GLN A 4 -8.07 -14.56 12.57
C GLN A 4 -7.85 -13.09 12.98
N PHE A 5 -8.53 -12.15 12.34
CA PHE A 5 -8.46 -10.74 12.71
C PHE A 5 -9.01 -10.47 14.11
N SER A 6 -10.12 -11.10 14.49
CA SER A 6 -10.66 -10.96 15.86
C SER A 6 -9.69 -11.48 16.92
N ALA A 7 -9.05 -12.63 16.67
CA ALA A 7 -8.03 -13.16 17.57
C ALA A 7 -6.82 -12.23 17.69
N MET A 8 -6.30 -11.73 16.56
CA MET A 8 -5.19 -10.77 16.54
C MET A 8 -5.56 -9.44 17.21
N GLN A 9 -6.77 -8.92 16.97
CA GLN A 9 -7.26 -7.69 17.59
C GLN A 9 -7.22 -7.78 19.11
N LYS A 10 -7.70 -8.90 19.68
CA LYS A 10 -7.68 -9.09 21.14
C LYS A 10 -6.26 -9.05 21.70
N VAL A 11 -5.32 -9.74 21.03
CA VAL A 11 -3.91 -9.77 21.45
C VAL A 11 -3.27 -8.39 21.34
N VAL A 12 -3.48 -7.69 20.23
CA VAL A 12 -2.91 -6.36 19.97
C VAL A 12 -3.47 -5.33 20.94
N LEU A 13 -4.79 -5.33 21.20
CA LEU A 13 -5.41 -4.38 22.12
C LEU A 13 -4.96 -4.61 23.58
N GLN A 14 -4.76 -5.86 23.99
CA GLN A 14 -4.20 -6.14 25.31
C GLN A 14 -2.77 -5.58 25.44
N ALA A 15 -1.90 -5.88 24.47
CA ALA A 15 -0.54 -5.36 24.46
C ALA A 15 -0.50 -3.83 24.42
N ALA A 16 -1.38 -3.19 23.62
CA ALA A 16 -1.49 -1.74 23.57
C ALA A 16 -1.86 -1.16 24.94
N ALA A 17 -2.83 -1.76 25.64
CA ALA A 17 -3.23 -1.33 26.98
C ALA A 17 -2.09 -1.45 28.00
N ASP A 18 -1.32 -2.54 27.96
CA ASP A 18 -0.17 -2.78 28.85
C ASP A 18 0.95 -1.74 28.63
N HIS A 19 0.97 -1.07 27.46
CA HIS A 19 1.94 -0.05 27.08
C HIS A 19 1.36 1.38 27.06
N HIS A 20 0.13 1.60 27.53
CA HIS A 20 -0.56 2.89 27.47
C HIS A 20 -0.71 3.45 26.04
N LEU A 21 -0.93 2.57 25.07
CA LEU A 21 -1.15 2.88 23.67
C LEU A 21 -2.59 2.55 23.25
N GLU A 22 -3.03 3.18 22.17
CA GLU A 22 -4.31 2.90 21.52
C GLU A 22 -4.09 2.65 20.02
N ILE A 23 -5.05 1.96 19.38
CA ILE A 23 -4.99 1.57 17.97
C ILE A 23 -6.26 2.05 17.27
N CYS A 24 -6.10 2.67 16.11
CA CYS A 24 -7.20 3.05 15.22
C CYS A 24 -6.86 2.77 13.75
N GLY A 25 -7.89 2.73 12.91
CA GLY A 25 -7.72 2.72 11.45
C GLY A 25 -7.62 4.13 10.86
N GLY A 26 -7.85 4.24 9.55
CA GLY A 26 -7.78 5.48 8.77
C GLY A 26 -6.60 5.50 7.81
N GLY A 27 -6.74 6.14 6.64
CA GLY A 27 -5.67 6.17 5.62
C GLY A 27 -4.52 7.12 5.95
N THR A 28 -4.80 8.14 6.76
CA THR A 28 -3.85 9.14 7.27
C THR A 28 -4.18 9.45 8.72
N HIS A 29 -3.16 9.81 9.51
CA HIS A 29 -3.42 10.41 10.81
C HIS A 29 -3.78 11.90 10.64
N PRO A 30 -4.88 12.40 11.23
CA PRO A 30 -5.46 13.70 10.86
C PRO A 30 -4.54 14.90 11.08
N PHE A 31 -3.72 14.87 12.14
CA PHE A 31 -2.84 16.00 12.53
C PHE A 31 -1.36 15.64 12.71
N GLN A 32 -0.96 14.42 12.30
CA GLN A 32 0.44 14.01 12.45
C GLN A 32 1.33 14.86 11.55
N LYS A 33 2.52 15.23 12.04
CA LYS A 33 3.52 15.98 11.25
C LYS A 33 4.75 15.12 11.04
N TRP A 34 5.18 15.01 9.79
CA TRP A 34 6.29 14.16 9.39
C TRP A 34 7.62 14.52 10.09
N GLN A 35 7.83 15.81 10.39
CA GLN A 35 9.05 16.27 11.08
C GLN A 35 9.18 15.76 12.52
N ARG A 36 8.12 15.16 13.08
CA ARG A 36 8.10 14.57 14.42
C ARG A 36 8.20 13.04 14.38
N GLN A 37 8.47 12.45 13.22
CA GLN A 37 8.60 11.00 13.09
C GLN A 37 10.06 10.58 13.13
N GLU A 38 10.29 9.48 13.83
CA GLU A 38 11.58 8.83 13.85
C GLU A 38 11.71 7.96 12.60
N VAL A 39 12.86 8.08 11.95
CA VAL A 39 13.19 7.24 10.81
C VAL A 39 13.63 5.89 11.33
N CYS A 40 12.96 4.81 10.91
CA CYS A 40 13.36 3.45 11.22
C CYS A 40 14.79 3.20 10.72
N ASP A 41 15.66 2.66 11.57
CA ASP A 41 17.02 2.27 11.19
C ASP A 41 17.01 0.98 10.35
N ASN A 42 16.68 1.16 9.07
CA ASN A 42 16.61 0.09 8.09
C ASN A 42 17.36 0.52 6.82
N LYS A 43 18.35 -0.27 6.39
CA LYS A 43 19.17 -0.01 5.19
C LYS A 43 18.35 0.26 3.93
N ARG A 44 17.22 -0.45 3.74
CA ARG A 44 16.33 -0.23 2.60
C ARG A 44 15.69 1.15 2.67
N TYR A 45 15.21 1.55 3.86
CA TYR A 45 14.60 2.85 4.06
C TYR A 45 15.62 3.99 3.89
N GLN A 46 16.86 3.81 4.36
CA GLN A 46 17.95 4.78 4.15
C GLN A 46 18.22 5.04 2.66
N ARG A 47 18.21 3.99 1.82
CA ARG A 47 18.34 4.16 0.36
C ARG A 47 17.14 4.90 -0.24
N THR A 48 15.92 4.62 0.21
CA THR A 48 14.74 5.39 -0.21
C THR A 48 14.84 6.86 0.21
N LEU A 49 15.35 7.14 1.42
CA LEU A 49 15.57 8.49 1.91
C LEU A 49 16.62 9.25 1.07
N GLU A 50 17.72 8.59 0.70
CA GLU A 50 18.73 9.17 -0.21
C GLU A 50 18.13 9.53 -1.57
N ASN A 51 17.28 8.63 -2.11
CA ASN A 51 16.72 8.77 -3.45
C ASN A 51 15.58 9.79 -3.54
N PHE A 52 14.72 9.87 -2.51
CA PHE A 52 13.47 10.65 -2.55
C PHE A 52 13.44 11.81 -1.55
N GLY A 53 14.40 11.90 -0.62
CA GLY A 53 14.54 13.00 0.33
C GLY A 53 13.26 13.27 1.10
N TYR A 54 12.80 14.53 1.08
CA TYR A 54 11.62 14.96 1.84
C TYR A 54 10.30 14.27 1.43
N LEU A 55 10.22 13.70 0.22
CA LEU A 55 9.01 13.05 -0.27
C LEU A 55 8.67 11.81 0.56
N ILE A 56 9.65 10.94 0.83
CA ILE A 56 9.41 9.74 1.63
C ILE A 56 9.19 10.07 3.11
N GLN A 57 9.71 11.20 3.59
CA GLN A 57 9.47 11.63 4.96
C GLN A 57 7.97 11.91 5.21
N GLN A 58 7.22 12.31 4.18
CA GLN A 58 5.76 12.50 4.26
C GLN A 58 4.96 11.19 4.22
N ALA A 59 5.58 10.05 3.90
CA ALA A 59 4.90 8.79 3.59
C ALA A 59 4.38 7.99 4.80
N THR A 60 4.10 8.65 5.93
CA THR A 60 3.38 8.03 7.06
C THR A 60 1.89 7.92 6.72
N VAL A 61 1.55 6.92 5.91
CA VAL A 61 0.19 6.61 5.46
C VAL A 61 -0.12 5.13 5.70
N PHE A 62 -1.41 4.80 5.76
CA PHE A 62 -1.86 3.47 6.19
C PHE A 62 -2.82 2.87 5.18
N GLY A 63 -2.46 1.74 4.59
CA GLY A 63 -3.25 1.09 3.54
C GLY A 63 -3.75 -0.29 3.92
N GLN A 64 -4.93 -0.64 3.41
CA GLN A 64 -5.37 -2.03 3.34
C GLN A 64 -4.82 -2.66 2.07
N HIS A 65 -4.05 -3.74 2.23
CA HIS A 65 -3.56 -4.53 1.12
C HIS A 65 -4.26 -5.89 1.10
N VAL A 66 -4.76 -6.30 -0.07
CA VAL A 66 -5.47 -7.56 -0.25
C VAL A 66 -4.74 -8.41 -1.28
N HIS A 67 -4.36 -9.62 -0.88
CA HIS A 67 -3.75 -10.61 -1.76
C HIS A 67 -4.80 -11.61 -2.25
N VAL A 68 -4.88 -11.79 -3.56
CA VAL A 68 -5.72 -12.79 -4.21
C VAL A 68 -4.82 -13.83 -4.86
N GLY A 69 -4.91 -15.08 -4.40
CA GLY A 69 -4.12 -16.19 -4.95
C GLY A 69 -4.52 -16.54 -6.37
N CYS A 70 -3.53 -16.86 -7.21
CA CYS A 70 -3.71 -17.26 -8.60
C CYS A 70 -2.87 -18.49 -8.93
N ALA A 71 -3.34 -19.32 -9.87
CA ALA A 71 -2.68 -20.60 -10.19
C ALA A 71 -1.41 -20.42 -11.04
N SER A 72 -1.35 -19.37 -11.86
CA SER A 72 -0.24 -19.11 -12.77
C SER A 72 0.06 -17.62 -12.90
N GLY A 73 1.20 -17.29 -13.52
CA GLY A 73 1.56 -15.91 -13.84
C GLY A 73 0.62 -15.26 -14.86
N ASP A 74 0.15 -16.01 -15.87
CA ASP A 74 -0.79 -15.48 -16.87
C ASP A 74 -2.15 -15.17 -16.24
N ASP A 75 -2.63 -16.03 -15.32
CA ASP A 75 -3.82 -15.74 -14.52
C ASP A 75 -3.64 -14.49 -13.66
N ALA A 76 -2.42 -14.26 -13.13
CA ALA A 76 -2.11 -13.07 -12.36
C ALA A 76 -2.23 -11.80 -13.22
N ILE A 77 -1.72 -11.83 -14.45
CA ILE A 77 -1.82 -10.68 -15.38
C ILE A 77 -3.27 -10.44 -15.80
N TYR A 78 -4.02 -11.51 -16.11
CA TYR A 78 -5.45 -11.40 -16.42
C TYR A 78 -6.24 -10.79 -15.24
N LEU A 79 -6.03 -11.32 -14.03
CA LEU A 79 -6.67 -10.85 -12.82
C LEU A 79 -6.32 -9.39 -12.52
N LEU A 80 -5.05 -9.02 -12.65
CA LEU A 80 -4.59 -7.64 -12.48
C LEU A 80 -5.36 -6.69 -13.41
N HIS A 81 -5.44 -6.99 -14.70
CA HIS A 81 -6.17 -6.14 -15.65
C HIS A 81 -7.67 -6.06 -15.35
N GLY A 82 -8.27 -7.17 -14.91
CA GLY A 82 -9.66 -7.21 -14.45
C GLY A 82 -9.89 -6.26 -13.26
N LEU A 83 -9.03 -6.35 -12.24
CA LEU A 83 -9.12 -5.53 -11.02
C LEU A 83 -8.79 -4.06 -11.28
N SER A 84 -7.87 -3.75 -12.20
CA SER A 84 -7.51 -2.37 -12.57
C SER A 84 -8.72 -1.54 -13.00
N ARG A 85 -9.73 -2.17 -13.63
CA ARG A 85 -10.99 -1.51 -14.01
C ARG A 85 -11.81 -1.03 -12.82
N PHE A 86 -11.61 -1.64 -11.65
CA PHE A 86 -12.35 -1.37 -10.43
C PHE A 86 -11.55 -0.58 -9.38
N VAL A 87 -10.31 -0.20 -9.66
CA VAL A 87 -9.49 0.64 -8.77
C VAL A 87 -10.24 1.89 -8.28
N PRO A 88 -10.94 2.68 -9.13
CA PRO A 88 -11.71 3.83 -8.65
C PRO A 88 -12.80 3.46 -7.64
N HIS A 89 -13.41 2.28 -7.77
CA HIS A 89 -14.45 1.79 -6.86
C HIS A 89 -13.85 1.39 -5.51
N PHE A 90 -12.70 0.71 -5.52
CA PHE A 90 -12.00 0.34 -4.30
C PHE A 90 -11.58 1.58 -3.50
N ILE A 91 -11.04 2.60 -4.18
CA ILE A 91 -10.68 3.88 -3.53
C ILE A 91 -11.93 4.54 -2.93
N ALA A 92 -13.01 4.66 -3.71
CA ALA A 92 -14.23 5.34 -3.26
C ALA A 92 -14.88 4.65 -2.04
N LEU A 93 -14.94 3.32 -2.04
CA LEU A 93 -15.55 2.54 -0.96
C LEU A 93 -14.68 2.44 0.31
N SER A 94 -13.38 2.68 0.20
CA SER A 94 -12.43 2.60 1.33
C SER A 94 -12.00 3.96 1.87
N ALA A 95 -12.36 5.07 1.20
CA ALA A 95 -11.88 6.41 1.51
C ALA A 95 -12.03 6.78 3.00
N ALA A 96 -10.89 6.98 3.67
CA ALA A 96 -10.84 7.25 5.11
C ALA A 96 -9.66 8.17 5.47
N SER A 97 -9.32 9.11 4.57
CA SER A 97 -8.14 9.97 4.74
C SER A 97 -8.36 11.44 4.31
N PRO A 98 -9.44 12.12 4.78
CA PRO A 98 -9.73 13.49 4.34
C PRO A 98 -8.79 14.55 4.93
N TYR A 99 -8.16 14.26 6.07
CA TYR A 99 -7.25 15.17 6.76
C TYR A 99 -5.79 14.77 6.58
N MET A 100 -4.89 15.74 6.47
CA MET A 100 -3.46 15.52 6.44
C MET A 100 -2.73 16.68 7.12
N GLN A 101 -1.82 16.37 8.05
CA GLN A 101 -1.01 17.35 8.78
C GLN A 101 -1.79 18.48 9.49
N GLY A 102 -3.04 18.21 9.85
CA GLY A 102 -3.93 19.12 10.58
C GLY A 102 -4.86 19.93 9.68
N THR A 103 -4.83 19.68 8.37
CA THR A 103 -5.59 20.44 7.37
C THR A 103 -6.55 19.52 6.61
N ASP A 104 -7.76 20.02 6.33
CA ASP A 104 -8.70 19.39 5.42
C ASP A 104 -8.15 19.47 3.99
N THR A 105 -7.89 18.30 3.39
CA THR A 105 -7.29 18.19 2.05
C THR A 105 -8.30 18.42 0.92
N ARG A 106 -9.60 18.43 1.22
CA ARG A 106 -10.72 18.39 0.26
C ARG A 106 -10.87 17.10 -0.54
N PHE A 107 -10.03 16.10 -0.30
CA PHE A 107 -10.22 14.75 -0.83
C PHE A 107 -10.99 13.88 0.17
N ALA A 108 -11.73 12.88 -0.32
CA ALA A 108 -12.23 11.81 0.54
C ALA A 108 -11.09 10.85 0.95
N SER A 109 -10.22 10.54 -0.02
CA SER A 109 -8.99 9.78 0.17
C SER A 109 -7.82 10.55 -0.45
N SER A 110 -6.97 11.12 0.40
CA SER A 110 -5.74 11.81 0.03
C SER A 110 -4.52 10.89 -0.05
N ARG A 111 -4.55 9.73 0.63
CA ARG A 111 -3.42 8.79 0.72
C ARG A 111 -2.91 8.31 -0.65
N PRO A 112 -3.74 7.98 -1.66
CA PRO A 112 -3.24 7.52 -2.95
C PRO A 112 -2.27 8.50 -3.64
N ASN A 113 -2.36 9.80 -3.31
CA ASN A 113 -1.51 10.83 -3.90
C ASN A 113 -0.11 10.89 -3.28
N ILE A 114 0.15 10.24 -2.15
CA ILE A 114 1.41 10.41 -1.40
C ILE A 114 2.65 9.97 -2.21
N PHE A 115 2.47 9.01 -3.11
CA PHE A 115 3.51 8.48 -3.97
C PHE A 115 3.48 9.08 -5.38
N SER A 116 2.69 10.13 -5.66
CA SER A 116 2.54 10.66 -7.02
C SER A 116 3.84 11.18 -7.65
N ALA A 117 4.85 11.50 -6.83
CA ALA A 117 6.18 11.90 -7.29
C ALA A 117 7.11 10.72 -7.63
N PHE A 118 6.69 9.48 -7.34
CA PHE A 118 7.48 8.29 -7.60
C PHE A 118 7.25 7.85 -9.05
N PRO A 119 8.31 7.52 -9.82
CA PRO A 119 8.19 7.19 -11.24
C PRO A 119 7.32 5.97 -11.56
N ASP A 120 7.08 5.13 -10.55
CA ASP A 120 6.39 3.85 -10.62
C ASP A 120 5.06 3.85 -9.85
N ASN A 121 4.49 5.03 -9.56
CA ASN A 121 3.15 5.15 -8.99
C ASN A 121 2.04 4.95 -10.04
N GLY A 122 0.87 4.49 -9.59
CA GLY A 122 -0.31 4.33 -10.41
C GLY A 122 -0.42 2.95 -11.06
N PRO A 123 -1.04 2.83 -12.25
CA PRO A 123 -1.24 1.54 -12.89
C PRO A 123 0.09 0.95 -13.39
N MET A 124 0.22 -0.37 -13.28
CA MET A 124 1.34 -1.09 -13.87
C MET A 124 1.38 -0.85 -15.40
N PRO A 125 2.57 -0.62 -16.00
CA PRO A 125 2.73 -0.59 -17.45
C PRO A 125 2.13 -1.84 -18.11
N TRP A 126 1.50 -1.65 -19.27
CA TRP A 126 0.78 -2.73 -19.92
C TRP A 126 1.69 -3.89 -20.34
N VAL A 127 1.30 -5.11 -19.97
CA VAL A 127 1.84 -6.38 -20.45
C VAL A 127 0.68 -7.35 -20.64
N SER A 128 0.77 -8.22 -21.64
CA SER A 128 -0.33 -9.13 -21.98
C SER A 128 -0.24 -10.51 -21.32
N ASN A 129 0.94 -10.89 -20.83
CA ASN A 129 1.20 -12.20 -20.23
C ASN A 129 2.41 -12.13 -19.28
N TRP A 130 2.67 -13.24 -18.59
CA TRP A 130 3.73 -13.35 -17.59
C TRP A 130 5.13 -13.20 -18.19
N GLN A 131 5.36 -13.72 -19.39
CA GLN A 131 6.65 -13.58 -20.05
C GLN A 131 7.00 -12.10 -20.33
N GLN A 132 6.01 -11.31 -20.77
CA GLN A 132 6.17 -9.87 -20.94
C GLN A 132 6.32 -9.15 -19.59
N PHE A 133 5.65 -9.63 -18.54
CA PHE A 133 5.85 -9.13 -17.18
C PHE A 133 7.28 -9.35 -16.70
N GLU A 134 7.88 -10.52 -16.91
CA GLU A 134 9.28 -10.79 -16.58
C GLU A 134 10.23 -9.86 -17.35
N ALA A 135 9.94 -9.60 -18.63
CA ALA A 135 10.71 -8.65 -19.44
C ALA A 135 10.58 -7.21 -18.92
N LEU A 136 9.37 -6.77 -18.54
CA LEU A 136 9.12 -5.48 -17.91
C LEU A 136 9.89 -5.35 -16.60
N PHE A 137 9.78 -6.35 -15.71
CA PHE A 137 10.47 -6.33 -14.43
C PHE A 137 12.00 -6.29 -14.61
N ARG A 138 12.53 -7.06 -15.57
CA ARG A 138 13.95 -6.99 -15.93
C ARG A 138 14.37 -5.60 -16.39
N CYS A 139 13.55 -4.93 -17.21
CA CYS A 139 13.80 -3.57 -17.65
C CYS A 139 13.85 -2.59 -16.46
N LEU A 140 12.87 -2.67 -15.54
CA LEU A 140 12.81 -1.83 -14.35
C LEU A 140 13.97 -2.08 -13.39
N SER A 141 14.43 -3.34 -13.28
CA SER A 141 15.55 -3.72 -12.42
C SER A 141 16.91 -3.16 -12.86
N TYR A 142 17.02 -2.65 -14.10
CA TYR A 142 18.22 -1.92 -14.53
C TYR A 142 18.29 -0.50 -13.95
N THR A 143 17.21 -0.01 -13.34
CA THR A 143 17.22 1.27 -12.62
C THR A 143 17.79 1.08 -11.22
N THR A 144 18.46 2.09 -10.68
CA THR A 144 19.01 2.05 -9.31
C THR A 144 17.94 2.08 -8.21
N MET A 145 16.65 2.19 -8.58
CA MET A 145 15.54 2.38 -7.64
C MET A 145 14.84 1.07 -7.27
N ILE A 146 14.87 0.06 -8.14
CA ILE A 146 14.02 -1.14 -8.05
C ILE A 146 14.92 -2.38 -8.04
N ASP A 147 15.17 -2.94 -6.85
CA ASP A 147 15.88 -4.21 -6.73
C ASP A 147 14.92 -5.40 -6.61
N SER A 148 13.67 -5.14 -6.18
CA SER A 148 12.67 -6.16 -5.92
C SER A 148 11.27 -5.68 -6.25
N ILE A 149 10.35 -6.64 -6.45
CA ILE A 149 8.91 -6.35 -6.62
C ILE A 149 8.38 -5.46 -5.48
N LYS A 150 8.95 -5.58 -4.28
CA LYS A 150 8.59 -4.84 -3.07
C LYS A 150 8.79 -3.34 -3.23
N ASP A 151 9.70 -2.92 -4.11
CA ASP A 151 10.08 -1.52 -4.34
C ASP A 151 9.13 -0.81 -5.32
N LEU A 152 8.21 -1.55 -5.94
CA LEU A 152 7.22 -1.01 -6.86
C LEU A 152 6.01 -0.42 -6.13
N HIS A 153 5.61 0.79 -6.52
CA HIS A 153 4.52 1.59 -5.95
C HIS A 153 3.23 1.54 -6.79
N TRP A 154 3.07 0.49 -7.62
CA TRP A 154 1.87 0.29 -8.40
C TRP A 154 0.63 0.06 -7.53
N ASP A 155 -0.51 0.53 -8.04
CA ASP A 155 -1.84 0.36 -7.45
C ASP A 155 -2.20 -1.11 -7.19
N ILE A 156 -1.87 -1.95 -8.18
CA ILE A 156 -2.04 -3.40 -8.14
C ILE A 156 -0.76 -4.04 -8.66
N ARG A 157 -0.28 -5.07 -7.95
CA ARG A 157 1.01 -5.69 -8.23
C ARG A 157 0.95 -7.21 -8.14
N PRO A 158 1.50 -7.95 -9.12
CA PRO A 158 1.66 -9.39 -8.97
C PRO A 158 2.84 -9.69 -8.02
N SER A 159 2.69 -10.72 -7.20
CA SER A 159 3.72 -11.20 -6.28
C SER A 159 4.03 -12.68 -6.57
N PRO A 160 5.09 -12.95 -7.37
CA PRO A 160 5.46 -14.32 -7.73
C PRO A 160 5.84 -15.16 -6.51
N HIS A 161 6.45 -14.55 -5.48
CA HIS A 161 6.86 -15.27 -4.27
C HIS A 161 5.68 -15.84 -3.48
N PHE A 162 4.53 -15.16 -3.50
CA PHE A 162 3.32 -15.62 -2.82
C PHE A 162 2.30 -16.25 -3.79
N GLY A 163 2.53 -16.21 -5.10
CA GLY A 163 1.56 -16.64 -6.11
C GLY A 163 0.25 -15.85 -6.04
N THR A 164 0.33 -14.52 -5.89
CA THR A 164 -0.85 -13.66 -5.68
C THR A 164 -0.82 -12.40 -6.55
N VAL A 165 -1.99 -11.79 -6.72
CA VAL A 165 -2.16 -10.39 -7.14
C VAL A 165 -2.55 -9.56 -5.92
N GLU A 166 -1.81 -8.49 -5.66
CA GLU A 166 -1.95 -7.64 -4.49
C GLU A 166 -2.59 -6.29 -4.86
N VAL A 167 -3.75 -5.97 -4.30
CA VAL A 167 -4.43 -4.66 -4.44
C VAL A 167 -4.04 -3.77 -3.26
N ARG A 168 -3.55 -2.54 -3.53
CA ARG A 168 -2.88 -1.69 -2.52
C ARG A 168 -3.41 -0.25 -2.43
N VAL A 169 -4.47 0.05 -3.18
CA VAL A 169 -5.02 1.41 -3.33
C VAL A 169 -5.89 1.87 -2.15
N MET A 170 -6.38 0.94 -1.35
CA MET A 170 -7.38 1.23 -0.30
C MET A 170 -6.74 1.82 0.94
N ASP A 171 -7.43 2.78 1.55
CA ASP A 171 -7.11 3.24 2.90
C ASP A 171 -7.37 2.14 3.92
N THR A 172 -6.68 2.18 5.06
CA THR A 172 -7.05 1.30 6.18
C THR A 172 -8.43 1.71 6.70
N PRO A 173 -9.43 0.82 6.72
CA PRO A 173 -10.74 1.15 7.24
C PRO A 173 -10.72 1.39 8.74
N LEU A 174 -11.74 2.08 9.26
CA LEU A 174 -11.88 2.32 10.70
C LEU A 174 -12.25 1.04 11.49
N THR A 175 -12.76 0.00 10.83
CA THR A 175 -13.24 -1.21 11.47
C THR A 175 -12.76 -2.47 10.75
N LEU A 176 -12.60 -3.55 11.51
CA LEU A 176 -12.27 -4.86 10.94
C LEU A 176 -13.41 -5.46 10.12
N SER A 177 -14.67 -5.14 10.45
CA SER A 177 -15.82 -5.58 9.65
C SER A 177 -15.76 -5.03 8.23
N HIS A 178 -15.39 -3.76 8.06
CA HIS A 178 -15.20 -3.17 6.73
C HIS A 178 -13.96 -3.72 6.03
N ALA A 179 -12.90 -4.05 6.77
CA ALA A 179 -11.71 -4.65 6.17
C ALA A 179 -11.95 -6.09 5.66
N VAL A 180 -12.98 -6.78 6.15
CA VAL A 180 -13.29 -8.17 5.80
C VAL A 180 -14.37 -8.29 4.72
N ASN A 181 -15.30 -7.33 4.64
CA ASN A 181 -16.39 -7.30 3.67
C ASN A 181 -15.96 -6.70 2.33
#